data_AF-A0A836EYV4-F1
#
_entry.id   AF-A0A836EYV4-F1
#
_cell.length_a   1.000
_cell.length_b   1.000
_cell.length_c   1.000
_cell.angle_alpha   90.00
_cell.angle_beta   90.00
_cell.angle_gamma   90.00
#
_symmetry.space_group_name_H-M   'P 1'
#
loop_
_entity.id
_entity.type
_entity.pdbx_description
1 polymer ?
#
loop_
_entity_poly.entity_id
_entity_poly.type
_entity_poly.pdbx_seq_one_letter_code
_entity_poly.pdbx_strand_id
1 'polypeptide(L)' 'SITGDRYRLQLIRLSRALREKRQEYEQRHDKVIFFHDNARPHVVKVVKKYLETLKWDVLPHPPYSPDIAPSDY' A
#
# COMPACT_ATOMS: atom_id res chain seq x y z
N SER A 1 12.28 10.81 10.21
CA SER A 1 11.82 10.58 8.83
C SER A 1 11.40 9.13 8.64
N ILE A 2 10.29 8.87 7.96
CA ILE A 2 9.95 7.50 7.52
C ILE A 2 10.93 7.12 6.40
N THR A 3 11.59 5.97 6.53
CA THR A 3 12.42 5.39 5.48
C THR A 3 11.60 4.37 4.68
N GLY A 4 12.05 4.02 3.49
CA GLY A 4 11.40 2.97 2.70
C GLY A 4 11.28 1.63 3.43
N ASP A 5 12.29 1.25 4.21
CA ASP A 5 12.25 0.03 5.02
C ASP A 5 11.20 0.10 6.12
N ARG A 6 11.06 1.26 6.77
CA ARG A 6 10.00 1.46 7.77
C ARG A 6 8.62 1.39 7.15
N TYR A 7 8.43 1.96 5.96
CA TYR A 7 7.17 1.85 5.23
C TYR A 7 6.86 0.40 4.80
N ARG A 8 7.86 -0.34 4.32
CA ARG A 8 7.72 -1.78 4.05
C ARG A 8 7.27 -2.56 5.29
N LEU A 9 7.82 -2.26 6.47
CA LEU A 9 7.38 -2.90 7.72
C LEU A 9 5.90 -2.60 8.04
N GLN A 10 5.41 -1.40 7.72
CA GLN A 10 4.00 -1.07 7.85
C GLN A 10 3.13 -1.89 6.89
N LEU A 11 3.55 -2.04 5.63
CA LEU A 11 2.85 -2.90 4.66
C LEU A 11 2.81 -4.37 5.10
N ILE A 12 3.88 -4.88 5.70
CA ILE A 12 3.91 -6.25 6.25
C ILE A 12 2.82 -6.40 7.33
N ARG A 13 2.75 -5.44 8.27
CA ARG A 13 1.74 -5.46 9.34
C ARG A 13 0.33 -5.32 8.78
N LEU A 14 0.13 -4.43 7.81
CA LEU A 14 -1.15 -4.25 7.14
C LEU A 14 -1.63 -5.54 6.45
N SER A 15 -0.74 -6.21 5.71
CA SER A 15 -1.10 -7.46 5.02
C SER A 15 -1.54 -8.56 6.00
N ARG A 16 -0.92 -8.65 7.17
CA ARG A 16 -1.33 -9.58 8.24
C ARG A 16 -2.69 -9.20 8.82
N ALA A 17 -2.86 -7.94 9.17
CA ALA A 17 -4.13 -7.45 9.73
C ALA A 17 -5.29 -7.63 8.74
N LEU A 18 -5.06 -7.48 7.43
CA LEU A 18 -6.08 -7.74 6.41
C LEU A 18 -6.49 -9.20 6.36
N ARG A 19 -5.53 -10.14 6.41
CA ARG A 19 -5.82 -11.59 6.45
C ARG A 19 -6.63 -11.97 7.69
N GLU A 20 -6.30 -11.38 8.84
CA GLU A 20 -7.00 -11.65 10.10
C GLU A 20 -8.41 -11.05 10.13
N LYS A 21 -8.57 -9.80 9.69
CA LYS A 21 -9.82 -9.04 9.84
C LYS A 21 -10.79 -9.20 8.67
N ARG A 22 -10.33 -9.70 7.52
CA ARG A 22 -11.15 -9.87 6.32
C ARG A 22 -10.90 -11.27 5.76
N GLN A 23 -11.74 -12.23 6.15
CA GLN A 23 -11.65 -13.63 5.68
C GLN A 23 -11.71 -13.71 4.14
N GLU A 24 -12.45 -12.79 3.52
CA GLU A 24 -12.53 -12.62 2.07
C GLU A 24 -11.21 -12.23 1.42
N TYR A 25 -10.24 -11.67 2.16
CA TYR A 25 -8.94 -11.28 1.61
C TYR A 25 -8.15 -12.50 1.12
N GLU A 26 -8.28 -13.65 1.81
CA GLU A 26 -7.64 -14.90 1.37
C GLU A 26 -8.47 -15.65 0.33
N GLN A 27 -9.79 -15.44 0.31
CA GLN A 27 -10.71 -16.11 -0.60
C GLN A 27 -10.92 -15.36 -1.92
N ARG A 28 -10.71 -14.04 -1.93
CA ARG A 28 -10.80 -13.22 -3.13
C ARG A 28 -9.59 -13.51 -4.02
N HIS A 29 -9.89 -14.00 -5.21
CA HIS A 29 -8.93 -14.10 -6.30
C HIS A 29 -8.63 -12.74 -6.94
N ASP A 30 -9.48 -11.73 -6.67
CA ASP A 30 -9.30 -10.36 -7.15
C ASP A 30 -8.15 -9.67 -6.42
N LYS A 31 -7.33 -8.97 -7.19
CA LYS A 31 -6.21 -8.21 -6.66
C LYS A 31 -6.70 -7.03 -5.84
N VAL A 32 -6.01 -6.76 -4.74
CA VAL A 32 -6.24 -5.56 -3.93
C VAL A 32 -5.80 -4.34 -4.73
N ILE A 33 -6.70 -3.37 -4.88
CA ILE A 33 -6.36 -2.04 -5.37
C ILE A 33 -5.89 -1.21 -4.18
N PHE A 34 -4.60 -0.87 -4.16
CA PHE A 34 -3.97 -0.12 -3.08
C PHE A 34 -3.74 1.33 -3.51
N PHE A 35 -4.20 2.27 -2.70
CA PHE A 35 -4.03 3.70 -2.95
C PHE A 35 -3.20 4.34 -1.83
N HIS A 36 -2.18 5.09 -2.22
CA HIS A 36 -1.28 5.84 -1.35
C HIS A 36 -0.64 6.99 -2.13
N ASP A 37 -0.16 8.02 -1.40
CA ASP A 37 0.55 9.14 -2.02
C ASP A 37 1.89 8.73 -2.66
N ASN A 38 2.49 9.64 -3.42
CA ASN A 38 3.78 9.43 -4.08
C ASN A 38 4.98 9.90 -3.24
N ALA A 39 4.85 10.01 -1.91
CA ALA A 39 5.94 10.44 -1.04
C ALA A 39 7.19 9.58 -1.24
N ARG A 40 8.38 10.20 -1.08
CA ARG A 40 9.67 9.53 -1.37
C ARG A 40 9.79 8.13 -0.77
N PRO A 41 9.43 7.86 0.51
CA PRO A 41 9.54 6.53 1.09
C PRO A 41 8.59 5.50 0.47
N HIS A 42 7.49 5.93 -0.14
CA HIS A 42 6.46 5.06 -0.69
C HIS A 42 6.80 4.56 -2.10
N VAL A 43 7.59 5.34 -2.85
CA VAL A 43 7.95 5.02 -4.25
C VAL A 43 9.33 4.38 -4.41
N VAL A 44 10.06 4.12 -3.32
CA VAL A 44 11.37 3.45 -3.41
C VAL A 44 11.27 1.98 -3.81
N LYS A 45 12.37 1.45 -4.35
CA LYS A 45 12.47 0.08 -4.88
C LYS A 45 12.04 -1.01 -3.89
N VAL A 46 12.40 -0.88 -2.61
CA VAL A 46 12.08 -1.89 -1.58
C VAL A 46 10.56 -1.99 -1.31
N VAL A 47 9.84 -0.86 -1.45
CA VAL A 47 8.39 -0.81 -1.27
C VAL A 47 7.68 -1.35 -2.50
N LYS A 48 8.07 -0.90 -3.71
CA LYS A 48 7.53 -1.39 -4.98
C LYS A 48 7.61 -2.91 -5.09
N LYS A 49 8.79 -3.49 -4.82
CA LYS A 49 9.00 -4.95 -4.81
C LYS A 49 8.09 -5.69 -3.82
N TYR A 50 7.81 -5.07 -2.68
CA TYR A 50 6.96 -5.70 -1.67
C TYR A 50 5.48 -5.66 -2.09
N LEU A 51 5.00 -4.56 -2.66
CA LEU A 51 3.66 -4.46 -3.23
C LEU A 51 3.46 -5.47 -4.39
N GLU A 52 4.47 -5.66 -5.25
CA GLU A 52 4.48 -6.71 -6.28
C GLU A 52 4.36 -8.12 -5.67
N THR A 53 5.07 -8.38 -4.57
CA THR A 53 5.01 -9.67 -3.84
C THR A 53 3.61 -9.92 -3.28
N LEU A 54 2.92 -8.86 -2.81
CA LEU A 54 1.54 -8.92 -2.35
C LEU A 54 0.54 -9.04 -3.51
N LYS A 55 0.97 -8.84 -4.76
CA LYS A 55 0.13 -8.75 -5.97
C LYS A 55 -0.95 -7.66 -5.85
N TRP A 56 -0.62 -6.57 -5.15
CA TRP A 56 -1.51 -5.42 -5.03
C TRP A 56 -1.30 -4.50 -6.23
N ASP A 57 -2.39 -4.12 -6.89
CA ASP A 57 -2.36 -3.13 -7.95
C ASP A 57 -2.37 -1.75 -7.32
N VAL A 58 -1.35 -0.94 -7.60
CA VAL A 58 -1.21 0.40 -7.03
C VAL A 58 -1.94 1.40 -7.92
N LEU A 59 -2.94 2.08 -7.36
CA LEU A 59 -3.66 3.13 -8.08
C LEU A 59 -2.74 4.35 -8.25
N PRO A 60 -2.64 4.93 -9.48
CA PRO A 60 -1.78 6.08 -9.72
C PRO A 60 -2.25 7.29 -8.89
N HIS A 61 -1.30 7.94 -8.20
CA HIS A 61 -1.55 9.17 -7.47
C HIS A 61 -0.90 10.37 -8.19
N PRO A 62 -1.66 11.38 -8.61
CA PRO A 62 -1.11 12.58 -9.22
C PRO A 62 -0.25 13.38 -8.21
N PRO A 63 0.82 14.07 -8.66
CA PRO A 63 1.63 14.89 -7.77
C PRO A 63 0.82 16.03 -7.14
N TYR A 64 1.03 16.26 -5.84
CA TYR A 64 0.48 17.40 -5.09
C TYR A 64 -1.05 17.50 -5.09
N SER A 65 -1.75 16.35 -5.00
CA SER A 65 -3.21 16.29 -4.95
C SER A 65 -3.73 15.72 -3.62
N PRO A 66 -3.58 16.46 -2.51
CA PRO A 66 -4.10 16.05 -1.21
C PRO A 66 -5.64 15.92 -1.21
N ASP A 67 -6.32 16.70 -2.05
CA ASP A 67 -7.77 16.64 -2.27
C ASP A 67 -8.27 15.29 -2.81
N ILE A 68 -7.38 14.50 -3.42
CA ILE A 68 -7.68 13.18 -3.98
C ILE A 68 -7.46 12.08 -2.94
N ALA A 69 -6.81 12.36 -1.82
CA ALA A 69 -6.51 11.38 -0.80
C ALA A 69 -7.62 11.27 0.25
N PRO A 70 -8.39 10.16 0.31
CA PRO A 70 -9.46 10.01 1.30
C PRO A 70 -8.97 9.98 2.76
N SER A 71 -7.66 9.78 2.96
CA SER A 71 -7.01 9.74 4.27
C SER A 71 -6.59 11.12 4.79
N ASP A 72 -6.66 12.16 3.94
CA ASP A 72 -6.25 13.53 4.28
C ASP A 72 -7.42 14.41 4.77
N TYR A 73 -8.64 13.84 4.88
CA TYR A 73 -9.85 14.45 5.46
C TYR A 73 -10.17 13.80 6.81
#